data_AF-A0A1G9VL97-F1
#
_entry.id   AF-A0A1G9VL97-F1
#
_cell.length_a   1.000
_cell.length_b   1.000
_cell.length_c   1.000
_cell.angle_alpha   90.00
_cell.angle_beta   90.00
_cell.angle_gamma   90.00
#
_symmetry.space_group_name_H-M   'P 1'
#
loop_
_entity.id
_entity.type
_entity.pdbx_description
1 polymer ?
#
loop_
_entity_poly.entity_id
_entity_poly.type
_entity_poly.pdbx_seq_one_letter_code
_entity_poly.pdbx_strand_id
1 'polypeptide(L)'
;MSFLMLGLSSCQDSVTVVDTNVELDKRNWSYTEKIRIPVKIESTDIPYNLYLNLRHTADYKYSNIFILIHIIGPDGKKSTERKEFKLALPDGEWLGSGSGNTYSYQISFKENYKFPVKGTYIFELEQNMRDNPLDHVSDAGIRVVKAL
;
A
#
# COMPACT_ATOMS: atom_id res chain seq x y z
N MET A 1 47.23 -2.81 -2.09
CA MET A 1 45.95 -2.53 -1.39
C MET A 1 44.83 -2.85 -2.38
N SER A 2 44.40 -4.11 -2.48
CA SER A 2 43.30 -4.48 -3.40
C SER A 2 41.98 -4.07 -2.77
N PHE A 3 41.29 -3.13 -3.42
CA PHE A 3 39.96 -2.70 -3.03
C PHE A 3 38.95 -3.68 -3.64
N LEU A 4 38.43 -4.59 -2.82
CA LEU A 4 37.39 -5.53 -3.22
C LEU A 4 36.05 -4.79 -3.23
N MET A 5 35.58 -4.39 -4.41
CA MET A 5 34.23 -3.85 -4.61
C MET A 5 33.22 -4.99 -4.47
N LEU A 6 32.57 -5.06 -3.31
CA LEU A 6 31.39 -5.88 -3.07
C LEU A 6 30.18 -5.21 -3.74
N GLY A 7 29.83 -5.67 -4.95
CA GLY A 7 28.57 -5.32 -5.60
C GLY A 7 27.41 -6.02 -4.89
N LEU A 8 26.62 -5.26 -4.14
CA LEU A 8 25.32 -5.72 -3.63
C LEU A 8 24.35 -5.83 -4.82
N SER A 9 24.28 -7.02 -5.42
CA SER A 9 23.20 -7.36 -6.35
C SER A 9 21.93 -7.61 -5.53
N SER A 10 21.06 -6.61 -5.45
CA SER A 10 19.70 -6.79 -4.95
C SER A 10 18.98 -7.77 -5.88
N CYS A 11 18.56 -8.92 -5.34
CA CYS A 11 17.77 -9.90 -6.07
C CYS A 11 16.40 -9.27 -6.34
N GLN A 12 16.22 -8.68 -7.52
CA GLN A 12 14.92 -8.17 -7.97
C GLN A 12 14.01 -9.38 -8.14
N ASP A 13 13.12 -9.60 -7.18
CA ASP A 13 12.01 -10.54 -7.29
C ASP A 13 11.25 -10.24 -8.58
N SER A 14 11.35 -11.13 -9.58
CA SER A 14 10.91 -10.90 -10.96
C SER A 14 9.38 -10.72 -11.11
N VAL A 15 8.67 -11.04 -10.02
CA VAL A 15 7.22 -10.96 -9.86
C VAL A 15 6.79 -9.61 -9.29
N THR A 16 7.58 -8.99 -8.42
CA THR A 16 7.21 -7.76 -7.73
C THR A 16 7.48 -6.53 -8.62
N VAL A 17 6.43 -5.79 -8.96
CA VAL A 17 6.49 -4.55 -9.76
C VAL A 17 6.80 -3.35 -8.89
N VAL A 18 6.13 -3.24 -7.74
CA VAL A 18 6.40 -2.24 -6.72
C VAL A 18 6.04 -2.81 -5.35
N ASP A 19 6.79 -2.42 -4.34
CA ASP A 19 6.43 -2.56 -2.93
C ASP A 19 6.93 -1.28 -2.24
N THR A 20 6.01 -0.39 -1.89
CA THR A 20 6.36 0.95 -1.41
C THR A 20 5.45 1.34 -0.28
N ASN A 21 6.07 1.80 0.81
CA ASN A 21 5.40 2.39 1.97
C ASN A 21 5.86 3.84 2.10
N VAL A 22 4.92 4.72 2.41
CA VAL A 22 5.20 6.13 2.70
C VAL A 22 4.92 6.36 4.17
N GLU A 23 5.94 6.79 4.90
CA GLU A 23 5.81 7.15 6.31
C GLU A 23 5.02 8.46 6.45
N LEU A 24 4.10 8.47 7.41
CA LEU A 24 3.28 9.62 7.75
C LEU A 24 3.93 10.38 8.91
N ASP A 25 4.04 11.70 8.78
CA ASP A 25 4.65 12.51 9.84
C ASP A 25 3.88 12.36 11.15
N LYS A 26 4.60 12.18 12.25
CA LYS A 26 4.04 11.98 13.61
C LYS A 26 2.96 10.89 13.71
N ARG A 27 2.91 9.95 12.75
CA ARG A 27 1.92 8.88 12.65
C ARG A 27 0.48 9.40 12.56
N ASN A 28 0.28 10.45 11.77
CA ASN A 28 -0.94 11.21 11.75
C ASN A 28 -1.42 11.37 10.31
N TRP A 29 -2.50 10.70 9.92
CA TRP A 29 -2.98 10.72 8.54
C TRP A 29 -4.10 11.75 8.36
N SER A 30 -3.76 12.93 7.84
CA SER A 30 -4.76 13.94 7.50
C SER A 30 -5.43 13.68 6.15
N TYR A 31 -6.69 14.11 5.96
CA TYR A 31 -7.37 14.10 4.66
C TYR A 31 -6.61 14.85 3.56
N THR A 32 -5.83 15.87 3.92
CA THR A 32 -5.04 16.63 2.94
C THR A 32 -3.75 15.90 2.55
N GLU A 33 -3.32 14.92 3.34
CA GLU A 33 -2.12 14.13 3.09
C GLU A 33 -2.47 12.89 2.26
N LYS A 34 -2.39 13.06 0.94
CA LYS A 34 -2.62 11.97 0.00
C LYS A 34 -1.30 11.30 -0.36
N ILE A 35 -1.21 10.00 -0.11
CA ILE A 35 -0.04 9.20 -0.49
C ILE A 35 -0.15 8.88 -1.97
N ARG A 36 0.85 9.27 -2.78
CA ARG A 36 0.87 9.08 -4.24
C ARG A 36 2.06 8.24 -4.65
N ILE A 37 1.78 7.06 -5.21
CA ILE A 37 2.80 6.08 -5.60
C ILE A 37 2.71 5.84 -7.11
N PRO A 38 3.74 6.21 -7.89
CA PRO A 38 3.80 5.90 -9.31
C PRO A 38 4.17 4.44 -9.53
N VAL A 39 3.44 3.76 -10.42
CA VAL A 39 3.66 2.34 -10.75
C VAL A 39 3.72 2.18 -12.26
N LYS A 40 4.86 1.68 -12.77
CA LYS A 40 5.06 1.43 -14.19
C LYS A 40 4.55 0.04 -14.57
N ILE A 41 3.52 -0.02 -15.41
CA ILE A 41 2.97 -1.27 -15.95
C ILE A 41 3.48 -1.47 -17.38
N GLU A 42 4.26 -2.52 -17.59
CA GLU A 42 4.91 -2.81 -18.87
C GLU A 42 4.14 -3.80 -19.75
N SER A 43 3.30 -4.65 -19.17
CA SER A 43 2.45 -5.61 -19.90
C SER A 43 0.99 -5.54 -19.41
N THR A 44 0.06 -5.51 -20.36
CA THR A 44 -1.39 -5.59 -20.12
C THR A 44 -1.96 -6.99 -20.36
N ASP A 45 -1.14 -7.92 -20.88
CA ASP A 45 -1.57 -9.26 -21.26
C ASP A 45 -1.69 -10.20 -20.05
N ILE A 46 -0.90 -9.90 -19.00
CA ILE A 46 -0.87 -10.65 -17.75
C ILE A 46 -1.74 -9.98 -16.66
N PRO A 47 -2.30 -10.76 -15.73
CA PRO A 47 -2.97 -10.23 -14.54
C PRO A 47 -1.97 -9.84 -13.44
N TYR A 48 -2.43 -9.00 -12.50
CA TYR A 48 -1.68 -8.51 -11.34
C TYR A 48 -2.49 -8.62 -10.05
N ASN A 49 -1.82 -8.86 -8.93
CA ASN A 49 -2.42 -8.76 -7.60
C ASN A 49 -1.98 -7.45 -6.95
N LEU A 50 -2.95 -6.69 -6.44
CA LEU A 50 -2.75 -5.38 -5.83
C LEU A 50 -3.09 -5.46 -4.34
N TYR A 51 -2.15 -5.02 -3.52
CA TYR A 51 -2.25 -5.03 -2.07
C TYR A 51 -2.10 -3.63 -1.51
N LEU A 52 -2.88 -3.35 -0.46
CA LEU A 52 -2.64 -2.24 0.44
C LEU A 52 -1.60 -2.69 1.45
N ASN A 53 -0.53 -1.92 1.60
CA ASN A 53 0.32 -2.01 2.77
C ASN A 53 -0.14 -0.96 3.79
N LEU A 54 -0.17 -1.33 5.06
CA LEU A 54 -0.55 -0.44 6.15
C LEU A 54 0.22 -0.82 7.41
N ARG A 55 0.70 0.15 8.17
CA ARG A 55 1.26 -0.08 9.50
C ARG A 55 0.71 0.93 10.49
N HIS A 56 0.33 0.45 11.67
CA HIS A 56 -0.16 1.27 12.77
C HIS A 56 0.45 0.83 14.11
N THR A 57 0.28 1.64 15.15
CA THR A 57 0.69 1.27 16.52
C THR A 57 -0.43 0.60 17.31
N ALA A 58 -0.15 -0.02 18.46
CA ALA A 58 -1.22 -0.63 19.27
C ALA A 58 -2.24 0.40 19.81
N ASP A 59 -1.88 1.68 19.83
CA ASP A 59 -2.74 2.79 20.26
C ASP A 59 -3.78 3.19 19.19
N TYR A 60 -3.73 2.62 17.99
CA TYR A 60 -4.77 2.79 16.98
C TYR A 60 -6.10 2.25 17.52
N LYS A 61 -7.14 3.10 17.55
CA LYS A 61 -8.37 2.81 18.32
C LYS A 61 -9.45 2.03 17.59
N TYR A 62 -9.23 1.66 16.33
CA TYR A 62 -10.27 1.02 15.50
C TYR A 62 -9.87 -0.39 15.07
N SER A 63 -10.85 -1.29 15.00
CA SER A 63 -10.64 -2.65 14.48
C SER A 63 -10.62 -2.71 12.95
N ASN A 64 -10.82 -1.57 12.27
CA ASN A 64 -10.89 -1.45 10.83
C ASN A 64 -10.36 -0.07 10.36
N ILE A 65 -10.18 0.06 9.05
CA ILE A 65 -9.89 1.33 8.39
C ILE A 65 -10.62 1.42 7.05
N PHE A 66 -11.15 2.59 6.74
CA PHE A 66 -11.69 2.91 5.42
C PHE A 66 -10.68 3.74 4.64
N ILE A 67 -10.35 3.31 3.43
CA ILE A 67 -9.44 3.99 2.52
C ILE A 67 -10.15 4.24 1.19
N LEU A 68 -9.98 5.45 0.65
CA LEU A 68 -10.26 5.75 -0.75
C LEU A 68 -9.00 5.44 -1.56
N ILE A 69 -9.12 4.49 -2.48
CA ILE A 69 -8.05 4.08 -3.39
C ILE A 69 -8.38 4.65 -4.77
N HIS A 70 -7.54 5.56 -5.23
CA HIS A 70 -7.62 6.14 -6.56
C HIS A 70 -6.57 5.50 -7.47
N ILE A 71 -6.98 5.01 -8.63
CA ILE A 71 -6.09 4.50 -9.67
C ILE A 71 -6.22 5.42 -10.88
N ILE A 72 -5.18 6.19 -11.14
CA ILE A 72 -5.15 7.18 -12.24
C ILE A 72 -4.26 6.61 -13.34
N GLY A 73 -4.87 6.32 -14.49
CA GLY A 73 -4.19 5.75 -15.65
C GLY A 73 -3.34 6.77 -16.42
N PRO A 74 -2.43 6.28 -17.27
CA PRO A 74 -1.61 7.14 -18.15
C PRO A 74 -2.44 7.90 -19.18
N ASP A 75 -3.68 7.45 -19.45
CA ASP A 75 -4.67 8.12 -20.29
C ASP A 75 -5.49 9.19 -19.53
N GLY A 76 -5.17 9.43 -18.25
CA GLY A 76 -5.86 10.39 -17.38
C GLY A 76 -7.15 9.86 -16.76
N LYS A 77 -7.59 8.63 -17.08
CA LYS A 77 -8.81 8.07 -16.46
C LYS A 77 -8.55 7.76 -14.99
N LYS A 78 -9.45 8.22 -14.12
CA LYS A 78 -9.42 7.96 -12.68
C LYS A 78 -10.52 6.98 -12.29
N SER A 79 -10.15 5.85 -11.68
CA SER A 79 -11.05 4.99 -10.92
C SER A 79 -10.91 5.29 -9.43
N THR A 80 -12.01 5.23 -8.68
CA THR A 80 -12.00 5.43 -7.22
C THR A 80 -12.83 4.36 -6.53
N GLU A 81 -12.26 3.70 -5.53
CA GLU A 81 -12.93 2.71 -4.72
C GLU A 81 -12.78 3.04 -3.24
N ARG A 82 -13.88 3.01 -2.50
CA ARG A 82 -13.88 3.05 -1.05
C ARG A 82 -13.84 1.62 -0.53
N LYS A 83 -12.78 1.25 0.20
CA LYS A 83 -12.59 -0.09 0.75
C LYS A 83 -12.50 -0.02 2.27
N GLU A 84 -13.14 -0.99 2.92
CA GLU A 84 -12.96 -1.26 4.34
C GLU A 84 -11.95 -2.39 4.50
N PHE A 85 -11.00 -2.22 5.40
CA PHE A 85 -10.02 -3.24 5.77
C PHE A 85 -10.17 -3.57 7.24
N LYS A 86 -10.40 -4.84 7.55
CA LYS A 86 -10.41 -5.35 8.93
C LYS A 86 -8.97 -5.47 9.43
N LEU A 87 -8.69 -4.86 10.58
CA LEU A 87 -7.37 -4.82 11.22
C LEU A 87 -7.33 -5.65 12.51
N ALA A 88 -8.46 -5.82 13.20
CA ALA A 88 -8.54 -6.65 14.41
C ALA A 88 -9.74 -7.59 14.41
N LEU A 89 -9.67 -8.65 15.22
CA LEU A 89 -10.78 -9.49 15.63
C LEU A 89 -11.73 -8.74 16.60
N PRO A 90 -12.97 -9.24 16.81
CA PRO A 90 -13.92 -8.59 17.70
C PRO A 90 -13.49 -8.46 19.17
N ASP A 91 -12.55 -9.30 19.61
CA ASP A 91 -11.93 -9.27 20.94
C ASP A 91 -10.73 -8.30 21.04
N GLY A 92 -10.37 -7.64 19.94
CA GLY A 92 -9.28 -6.68 19.87
C GLY A 92 -7.93 -7.26 19.43
N GLU A 93 -7.83 -8.55 19.14
CA GLU A 93 -6.59 -9.13 18.62
C GLU A 93 -6.30 -8.59 17.21
N TRP A 94 -5.14 -7.96 17.03
CA TRP A 94 -4.69 -7.45 15.74
C TRP A 94 -4.37 -8.59 14.76
N LEU A 95 -4.87 -8.47 13.53
CA LEU A 95 -4.64 -9.44 12.44
C LEU A 95 -3.28 -9.24 11.74
N GLY A 96 -2.62 -8.11 11.99
CA GLY A 96 -1.34 -7.76 11.39
C GLY A 96 -0.18 -8.48 12.07
N SER A 97 0.93 -8.61 11.36
CA SER A 97 2.18 -9.12 11.93
C SER A 97 3.06 -7.98 12.41
N GLY A 98 3.91 -8.23 13.39
CA GLY A 98 4.82 -7.21 13.90
C GLY A 98 5.44 -7.59 15.23
N SER A 99 6.20 -6.66 15.79
CA SER A 99 6.81 -6.80 17.12
C SER A 99 6.63 -5.52 17.92
N GLY A 100 6.63 -5.67 19.25
CA GLY A 100 6.43 -4.56 20.17
C GLY A 100 5.09 -3.85 19.95
N ASN A 101 5.14 -2.54 19.69
CA ASN A 101 3.96 -1.69 19.59
C ASN A 101 3.53 -1.41 18.14
N THR A 102 3.85 -2.29 17.18
CA THR A 102 3.57 -2.04 15.75
C THR A 102 2.95 -3.26 15.07
N TYR A 103 1.98 -3.00 14.19
CA TYR A 103 1.26 -4.01 13.42
C TYR A 103 1.25 -3.61 11.95
N SER A 104 1.71 -4.53 11.10
CA SER A 104 1.85 -4.36 9.66
C SER A 104 0.92 -5.31 8.92
N TYR A 105 0.34 -4.81 7.85
CA TYR A 105 -0.64 -5.51 7.05
C TYR A 105 -0.26 -5.42 5.58
N GLN A 106 -0.50 -6.52 4.86
CA GLN A 106 -0.50 -6.55 3.41
C GLN A 106 -1.81 -7.20 2.96
N ILE A 107 -2.76 -6.37 2.53
CA ILE A 107 -4.14 -6.79 2.32
C ILE A 107 -4.49 -6.68 0.84
N SER A 108 -4.86 -7.80 0.22
CA SER A 108 -5.32 -7.84 -1.16
C SER A 108 -6.60 -7.01 -1.32
N PHE A 109 -6.62 -6.08 -2.29
CA PHE A 109 -7.84 -5.32 -2.62
C PHE A 109 -8.31 -5.52 -4.06
N LYS A 110 -7.43 -6.02 -4.94
CA LYS A 110 -7.74 -6.53 -6.28
C LYS A 110 -6.85 -7.72 -6.62
N GLU A 111 -7.46 -8.80 -7.06
CA GLU A 111 -6.78 -10.00 -7.52
C GLU A 111 -7.00 -10.19 -9.01
N ASN A 112 -6.01 -10.77 -9.68
CA ASN A 112 -6.04 -11.06 -11.11
C ASN A 112 -6.42 -9.84 -11.99
N TYR A 113 -6.06 -8.64 -11.55
CA TYR A 113 -6.42 -7.39 -12.20
C TYR A 113 -5.62 -7.19 -13.49
N LYS A 114 -6.30 -6.96 -14.61
CA LYS A 114 -5.67 -6.57 -15.87
C LYS A 114 -5.73 -5.06 -16.05
N PHE A 115 -4.57 -4.43 -16.14
CA PHE A 115 -4.50 -3.02 -16.49
C PHE A 115 -4.95 -2.82 -17.94
N PRO A 116 -5.79 -1.82 -18.23
CA PRO A 116 -6.36 -1.63 -19.57
C PRO A 116 -5.35 -1.10 -20.59
N VAL A 117 -4.34 -0.36 -20.13
CA VAL A 117 -3.30 0.24 -20.98
C VAL A 117 -1.94 0.16 -20.29
N LYS A 118 -0.86 0.04 -21.08
CA LYS A 118 0.51 0.12 -20.58
C LYS A 118 0.87 1.57 -20.21
N GLY A 119 1.76 1.74 -19.24
CA GLY A 119 2.27 3.05 -18.83
C GLY A 119 2.35 3.23 -17.31
N THR A 120 2.59 4.45 -16.87
CA THR A 120 2.69 4.78 -15.44
C THR A 120 1.33 5.15 -14.89
N TYR A 121 0.88 4.39 -13.90
CA TYR A 121 -0.30 4.67 -13.10
C TYR A 121 0.10 5.42 -11.84
N ILE A 122 -0.78 6.31 -11.35
CA ILE A 122 -0.65 6.88 -10.01
C ILE A 122 -1.69 6.23 -9.12
N PHE A 123 -1.22 5.52 -8.10
CA PHE A 123 -2.04 5.09 -6.99
C PHE A 123 -2.05 6.19 -5.95
N GLU A 124 -3.22 6.74 -5.66
CA GLU A 124 -3.40 7.75 -4.63
C GLU A 124 -4.28 7.17 -3.51
N LEU A 125 -3.74 7.13 -2.29
CA LEU A 125 -4.42 6.63 -1.10
C LEU A 125 -4.83 7.80 -0.21
N GLU A 126 -6.07 7.77 0.26
CA GLU A 126 -6.64 8.75 1.16
C GLU A 126 -7.40 8.04 2.29
N GLN A 127 -7.16 8.44 3.53
CA GLN A 127 -7.92 7.93 4.66
C GLN A 127 -9.37 8.45 4.62
N ASN A 128 -10.33 7.58 4.91
CA ASN A 128 -11.75 7.92 4.90
C ASN A 128 -12.45 7.48 6.20
N MET A 129 -11.74 7.70 7.32
CA MET A 129 -12.25 7.57 8.68
C MET A 129 -12.93 8.86 9.14
N ARG A 130 -13.64 8.84 10.27
CA ARG A 130 -14.30 10.03 10.84
C ARG A 130 -13.32 11.00 11.49
N ASP A 131 -12.23 10.50 12.07
CA ASP A 131 -11.22 11.37 12.66
C ASP A 131 -10.33 11.94 11.58
N ASN A 132 -10.02 13.23 11.76
CA ASN A 132 -9.05 13.92 10.94
C ASN A 132 -8.29 14.94 11.80
N PRO A 133 -6.97 14.79 11.91
CA PRO A 133 -6.19 13.69 11.36
C PRO A 133 -6.43 12.34 12.08
N LEU A 134 -6.14 11.24 11.37
CA LEU A 134 -6.25 9.89 11.91
C LEU A 134 -4.93 9.48 12.59
N ASP A 135 -4.94 9.44 13.92
CA ASP A 135 -3.76 9.13 14.71
C ASP A 135 -3.35 7.66 14.65
N HIS A 136 -2.06 7.43 14.95
CA HIS A 136 -1.41 6.13 15.12
C HIS A 136 -1.25 5.29 13.85
N VAL A 137 -1.50 5.85 12.67
CA VAL A 137 -1.10 5.23 11.39
C VAL A 137 0.32 5.69 11.05
N SER A 138 1.26 4.75 11.01
CA SER A 138 2.69 5.07 10.79
C SER A 138 3.04 5.16 9.30
N ASP A 139 2.46 4.31 8.47
CA ASP A 139 2.67 4.32 7.03
C ASP A 139 1.51 3.64 6.31
N ALA A 140 1.35 4.03 5.06
CA ALA A 140 0.51 3.32 4.12
C ALA A 140 1.21 3.27 2.76
N GLY A 141 0.81 2.29 1.96
CA GLY A 141 1.55 1.96 0.77
C GLY A 141 0.80 1.02 -0.14
N ILE A 142 1.43 0.65 -1.24
CA ILE A 142 0.92 -0.38 -2.13
C ILE A 142 2.01 -1.37 -2.46
N ARG A 143 1.57 -2.61 -2.68
CA ARG A 143 2.35 -3.63 -3.36
C ARG A 143 1.61 -4.09 -4.61
N VAL A 144 2.33 -4.19 -5.71
CA VAL A 144 1.82 -4.72 -6.98
C VAL A 144 2.75 -5.83 -7.44
N VAL A 145 2.18 -7.00 -7.68
CA VAL A 145 2.91 -8.17 -8.17
C VAL A 145 2.20 -8.76 -9.38
N LYS A 146 2.94 -9.36 -10.29
CA LYS A 146 2.38 -10.17 -11.38
C LYS A 146 1.67 -11.39 -10.78
N ALA A 147 0.46 -11.69 -11.23
CA ALA A 147 -0.27 -12.89 -10.84
C ALA A 147 0.14 -14.02 -11.82
N LEU A 148 1.28 -14.65 -11.54
CA LEU A 148 1.83 -15.76 -12.32
C LEU A 148 1.15 -17.09 -11.97
#